data_AF-A0A6A8LSF2-F1
#
_entry.id   AF-A0A6A8LSF2-F1
#
_cell.length_a   1.000
_cell.length_b   1.000
_cell.length_c   1.000
_cell.angle_alpha   90.00
_cell.angle_beta   90.00
_cell.angle_gamma   90.00
#
_symmetry.space_group_name_H-M   'P 1'
#
loop_
_entity.id
_entity.type
_entity.pdbx_description
1 polymer ?
#
loop_
_entity_poly.entity_id
_entity_poly.type
_entity_poly.pdbx_seq_one_letter_code
_entity_poly.pdbx_strand_id
1 'polypeptide(L)'
;KNQAFKNLVYQNEKQLQLLESNLQHNNPSIRIKDEKNNLQQLLEKMHLGMLGVFNDKSYKLEKLMSSLDMLSPLKVMNRGYSYILKDGKTVKNVKLLQPNDDVTLYFENGSAEARITKIREEKE
;
A
#
# COMPACT_ATOMS: atom_id res chain seq x y z
N LYS A 1 10.83 74.80 30.12
CA LYS A 1 10.44 74.81 28.68
C LYS A 1 11.13 73.70 27.85
N ASN A 2 12.42 73.40 28.05
CA ASN A 2 13.14 72.37 27.26
C ASN A 2 12.73 70.90 27.50
N GLN A 3 12.27 70.52 28.69
CA GLN A 3 11.86 69.13 28.98
C GLN A 3 10.57 68.71 28.27
N ALA A 4 9.59 69.61 28.18
CA ALA A 4 8.34 69.34 27.46
C ALA A 4 8.60 69.13 25.96
N PHE A 5 9.51 69.92 25.37
CA PHE A 5 9.93 69.76 23.98
C PHE A 5 10.67 68.43 23.75
N LYS A 6 11.59 68.05 24.63
CA LYS A 6 12.28 66.73 24.57
C LYS A 6 11.30 65.56 24.65
N ASN A 7 10.30 65.63 25.54
CA ASN A 7 9.29 64.58 25.64
C ASN A 7 8.43 64.48 24.38
N LEU A 8 8.11 65.61 23.75
CA LEU A 8 7.32 65.65 22.52
C LEU A 8 8.08 65.08 21.32
N VAL A 9 9.37 65.40 21.20
CA VAL A 9 10.27 64.79 20.19
C VAL A 9 10.39 63.28 20.40
N TYR A 10 10.61 62.83 21.65
CA TYR A 10 10.69 61.41 21.98
C TYR A 10 9.40 60.64 21.69
N GLN A 11 8.24 61.25 21.94
CA GLN A 11 6.94 60.66 21.59
C GLN A 11 6.76 60.53 20.09
N ASN A 12 7.14 61.54 19.31
CA ASN A 12 7.09 61.49 17.85
C ASN A 12 8.04 60.45 17.26
N GLU A 13 9.26 60.31 17.79
CA GLU A 13 10.20 59.26 17.38
C GLU A 13 9.64 57.86 17.65
N LYS A 14 9.02 57.64 18.81
CA LYS A 14 8.36 56.35 19.11
C LYS A 14 7.18 56.08 18.19
N GLN A 15 6.37 57.09 17.89
CA GLN A 15 5.26 56.94 16.94
C GLN A 15 5.77 56.62 15.54
N LEU A 16 6.85 57.26 15.10
CA LEU A 16 7.47 57.00 13.80
C LEU A 16 7.98 55.55 13.70
N GLN A 17 8.71 55.07 14.73
CA GLN A 17 9.16 53.68 14.79
C GLN A 17 8.01 52.68 14.75
N LEU A 18 6.90 52.97 15.44
CA LEU A 18 5.70 52.14 15.43
C LEU A 18 5.04 52.11 14.05
N LEU A 19 4.93 53.26 13.38
CA LEU A 19 4.38 53.33 12.02
C LEU A 19 5.27 52.61 11.01
N GLU A 20 6.59 52.77 11.08
CA GLU A 20 7.54 52.08 10.22
C GLU A 20 7.46 50.56 10.41
N SER A 21 7.40 50.10 11.66
CA SER A 21 7.22 48.68 11.97
C SER A 21 5.88 48.15 11.43
N ASN A 22 4.80 48.91 11.58
CA ASN A 22 3.49 48.53 11.05
C ASN A 22 3.47 48.51 9.52
N LEU A 23 4.17 49.42 8.84
CA LEU A 23 4.31 49.42 7.38
C LEU A 23 5.11 48.21 6.88
N GLN A 24 6.18 47.85 7.58
CA GLN A 24 6.99 46.67 7.29
C GLN A 24 6.16 45.38 7.48
N HIS A 25 5.39 45.27 8.57
CA HIS A 25 4.57 44.09 8.86
C HIS A 25 3.32 43.99 7.98
N ASN A 26 2.70 45.12 7.62
CA ASN A 26 1.57 45.16 6.69
C ASN A 26 2.00 45.19 5.22
N ASN A 27 3.29 44.95 4.93
CA ASN A 27 3.77 44.88 3.57
C ASN A 27 3.15 43.66 2.86
N PRO A 28 2.28 43.86 1.85
CA PRO A 28 1.61 42.76 1.16
C PRO A 28 2.58 41.76 0.52
N SER A 29 3.81 42.19 0.20
CA SER A 29 4.85 41.33 -0.37
C SER A 29 5.31 40.23 0.60
N ILE A 30 5.35 40.51 1.90
CA ILE A 30 5.72 39.50 2.91
C ILE A 30 4.61 38.46 3.03
N ARG A 31 3.34 38.89 3.14
CA ARG A 31 2.19 37.98 3.19
C ARG A 31 2.10 37.10 1.95
N ILE A 32 2.34 37.64 0.75
CA ILE A 32 2.36 36.86 -0.50
C ILE A 32 3.49 35.81 -0.48
N LYS A 33 4.67 36.17 0.04
CA LYS A 33 5.79 35.23 0.13
C LYS A 33 5.50 34.10 1.10
N ASP A 34 4.94 34.42 2.27
CA ASP A 34 4.57 33.42 3.28
C ASP A 34 3.48 32.47 2.76
N GLU A 35 2.46 33.01 2.09
CA GLU A 35 1.42 32.17 1.48
C GLU A 35 1.95 31.28 0.36
N LYS A 36 2.91 31.76 -0.45
CA LYS A 36 3.58 30.92 -1.44
C LYS A 36 4.35 29.77 -0.79
N ASN A 37 5.05 30.04 0.30
CA ASN A 37 5.78 29.01 1.05
C ASN A 37 4.82 27.99 1.67
N ASN A 38 3.70 28.45 2.25
CA ASN A 38 2.66 27.58 2.80
C ASN A 38 2.04 26.70 1.73
N LEU A 39 1.72 27.27 0.57
CA LEU A 39 1.19 26.53 -0.58
C LEU A 39 2.18 25.45 -1.05
N GLN A 40 3.46 25.79 -1.16
CA GLN A 40 4.49 24.83 -1.56
C GLN A 40 4.60 23.67 -0.56
N GLN A 41 4.63 23.97 0.74
CA GLN A 41 4.65 22.93 1.77
C GLN A 41 3.39 22.05 1.75
N LEU A 42 2.21 22.65 1.48
CA LEU A 42 0.96 21.91 1.41
C LEU A 42 0.94 20.98 0.19
N LEU A 43 1.42 21.45 -0.96
CA LEU A 43 1.54 20.64 -2.18
C LEU A 43 2.50 19.47 -1.98
N GLU A 44 3.64 19.71 -1.34
CA GLU A 44 4.62 18.65 -1.05
C GLU A 44 4.05 17.59 -0.11
N LYS A 45 3.38 18.01 0.97
CA LYS A 45 2.68 17.10 1.89
C LYS A 45 1.59 16.29 1.19
N MET A 46 0.81 16.93 0.32
CA MET A 46 -0.23 16.26 -0.47
C MET A 46 0.37 15.21 -1.40
N HIS A 47 1.45 15.56 -2.10
CA HIS A 47 2.13 14.67 -3.04
C HIS A 47 2.70 13.43 -2.33
N LEU A 48 3.39 13.63 -1.21
CA LEU A 48 3.93 12.54 -0.39
C LEU A 48 2.82 11.65 0.17
N GLY A 49 1.73 12.25 0.67
CA GLY A 49 0.56 11.50 1.15
C GLY A 49 -0.08 10.65 0.04
N MET A 50 -0.23 11.21 -1.15
CA MET A 50 -0.81 10.52 -2.31
C MET A 50 0.08 9.35 -2.77
N LEU A 51 1.41 9.56 -2.85
CA LEU A 51 2.36 8.50 -3.15
C LEU A 51 2.33 7.38 -2.11
N GLY A 52 2.25 7.72 -0.82
CA GLY A 52 2.14 6.74 0.26
C GLY A 52 0.89 5.86 0.12
N VAL A 53 -0.27 6.48 -0.11
CA VAL A 53 -1.53 5.74 -0.32
C VAL A 53 -1.45 4.87 -1.57
N PHE A 54 -0.93 5.40 -2.68
CA PHE A 54 -0.80 4.66 -3.93
C PHE A 54 0.10 3.42 -3.78
N ASN A 55 1.26 3.58 -3.13
CA ASN A 55 2.20 2.49 -2.91
C ASN A 55 1.62 1.40 -1.99
N ASP A 56 0.93 1.78 -0.91
CA ASP A 56 0.28 0.82 -0.01
C ASP A 56 -0.81 0.00 -0.73
N LYS A 57 -1.63 0.67 -1.56
CA LYS A 57 -2.66 -0.02 -2.37
C LYS A 57 -2.05 -0.95 -3.40
N SER A 58 -1.01 -0.52 -4.10
CA SER A 58 -0.30 -1.33 -5.09
C SER A 58 0.33 -2.58 -4.45
N TYR A 59 1.03 -2.42 -3.33
CA TYR A 59 1.61 -3.54 -2.59
C TYR A 59 0.55 -4.52 -2.08
N LYS A 60 -0.58 -4.01 -1.55
CA LYS A 60 -1.69 -4.85 -1.11
C LYS A 60 -2.31 -5.63 -2.26
N LEU A 61 -2.45 -5.01 -3.42
CA LEU A 61 -2.96 -5.67 -4.62
C LEU A 61 -2.02 -6.79 -5.07
N GLU A 62 -0.71 -6.53 -5.19
CA GLU A 62 0.29 -7.55 -5.54
C GLU A 62 0.25 -8.73 -4.56
N LYS A 63 0.14 -8.47 -3.26
CA LYS A 63 0.03 -9.53 -2.25
C LYS A 63 -1.24 -10.36 -2.41
N LEU A 64 -2.37 -9.72 -2.71
CA LEU A 64 -3.64 -10.41 -2.97
C LEU A 64 -3.56 -11.26 -4.25
N MET A 65 -2.97 -10.73 -5.31
CA MET A 65 -2.73 -11.48 -6.56
C MET A 65 -1.80 -12.67 -6.32
N SER A 66 -0.69 -12.48 -5.59
CA SER A 66 0.22 -13.57 -5.22
C SER A 66 -0.45 -14.65 -4.36
N SER A 67 -1.36 -14.23 -3.47
CA SER A 67 -2.15 -15.14 -2.63
C SER A 67 -3.20 -15.90 -3.46
N LEU A 68 -3.86 -15.23 -4.40
CA LEU A 68 -4.79 -15.84 -5.35
C LEU A 68 -4.07 -16.85 -6.25
N ASP A 69 -2.88 -16.49 -6.72
CA ASP A 69 -1.99 -17.37 -7.49
C ASP A 69 -1.57 -18.61 -6.69
N MET A 70 -1.28 -18.46 -5.39
CA MET A 70 -0.93 -19.57 -4.51
C MET A 70 -2.12 -20.49 -4.23
N LEU A 71 -3.33 -19.92 -4.18
CA LEU A 71 -4.58 -20.65 -4.00
C LEU A 71 -5.14 -21.23 -5.30
N SER A 72 -4.56 -20.88 -6.46
CA SER A 72 -4.99 -21.39 -7.75
C SER A 72 -4.49 -22.82 -7.95
N PRO A 73 -5.39 -23.81 -8.09
CA PRO A 73 -5.02 -25.21 -8.38
C PRO A 73 -4.10 -25.32 -9.61
N LEU A 74 -4.25 -24.42 -10.58
CA LEU A 74 -3.42 -24.34 -11.79
C LEU A 74 -1.92 -24.13 -11.50
N LYS A 75 -1.56 -23.35 -10.46
CA LYS A 75 -0.16 -23.07 -10.13
C LYS A 75 0.50 -24.22 -9.35
N VAL A 76 -0.30 -24.94 -8.56
CA VAL A 76 0.11 -26.23 -7.95
C VAL A 76 0.34 -27.26 -9.06
N MET A 77 -0.53 -27.29 -10.08
CA MET A 77 -0.38 -28.17 -11.24
C MET A 77 0.85 -27.86 -12.10
N ASN A 78 1.19 -26.58 -12.29
CA ASN A 78 2.43 -26.13 -12.93
C ASN A 78 3.71 -26.67 -12.25
N ARG A 79 3.68 -26.94 -10.95
CA ARG A 79 4.81 -27.50 -10.20
C ARG A 79 4.91 -29.03 -10.32
N GLY A 80 4.12 -29.64 -11.21
CA GLY A 80 4.12 -31.08 -11.46
C GLY A 80 3.22 -31.89 -10.53
N TYR A 81 2.36 -31.23 -9.74
CA TYR A 81 1.41 -31.93 -8.87
C TYR A 81 0.10 -32.20 -9.61
N SER A 82 -0.37 -33.43 -9.59
CA SER A 82 -1.71 -33.81 -10.07
C SER A 82 -2.68 -33.98 -8.91
N TYR A 83 -3.97 -33.68 -9.10
CA TYR A 83 -5.00 -34.12 -8.16
C TYR A 83 -5.78 -35.31 -8.73
N ILE A 84 -6.28 -36.16 -7.85
CA ILE A 84 -6.90 -37.45 -8.19
C ILE A 84 -8.41 -37.39 -7.90
N LEU A 85 -9.22 -37.80 -8.88
CA LEU A 85 -10.64 -38.07 -8.70
C LEU A 85 -10.92 -39.57 -8.77
N LYS A 86 -11.77 -40.05 -7.86
CA LYS A 86 -12.40 -41.37 -7.93
C LYS A 86 -13.92 -41.15 -7.92
N ASP A 87 -14.64 -41.68 -8.91
CA ASP A 87 -16.09 -41.52 -9.04
C ASP A 87 -16.57 -40.05 -8.95
N GLY A 88 -15.79 -39.13 -9.54
CA GLY A 88 -16.05 -37.69 -9.51
C GLY A 88 -15.79 -36.99 -8.17
N LYS A 89 -15.26 -37.69 -7.15
CA LYS A 89 -14.89 -37.12 -5.85
C LYS A 89 -13.38 -37.01 -5.70
N THR A 90 -12.92 -35.87 -5.19
CA THR A 90 -11.49 -35.66 -4.94
C THR A 90 -10.98 -36.53 -3.80
N VAL A 91 -9.93 -37.28 -4.09
CA VAL A 91 -9.26 -38.14 -3.11
C VAL A 91 -8.11 -37.36 -2.47
N LYS A 92 -8.22 -37.09 -1.17
CA LYS A 92 -7.19 -36.37 -0.39
C LYS A 92 -6.33 -37.28 0.49
N ASN A 93 -6.78 -38.50 0.75
CA ASN A 93 -6.11 -39.45 1.65
C ASN A 93 -6.03 -40.81 0.96
N VAL A 94 -4.86 -41.45 1.03
CA VAL A 94 -4.61 -42.76 0.41
C VAL A 94 -5.50 -43.87 0.98
N LYS A 95 -6.02 -43.71 2.20
CA LYS A 95 -6.99 -44.63 2.85
C LYS A 95 -8.33 -44.74 2.12
N LEU A 96 -8.63 -43.77 1.24
CA LEU A 96 -9.84 -43.76 0.43
C LEU A 96 -9.67 -44.51 -0.90
N LEU A 97 -8.46 -45.01 -1.19
CA LEU A 97 -8.14 -45.81 -2.37
C LEU A 97 -8.02 -47.29 -2.01
N GLN A 98 -8.26 -48.13 -3.01
CA GLN A 98 -8.04 -49.56 -2.97
C GLN A 98 -7.24 -49.99 -4.21
N PRO A 99 -6.45 -51.09 -4.13
CA PRO A 99 -5.85 -51.68 -5.31
C PRO A 99 -6.93 -52.04 -6.34
N ASN A 100 -6.63 -51.81 -7.61
CA ASN A 100 -7.51 -51.92 -8.78
C ASN A 100 -8.59 -50.83 -8.92
N ASP A 101 -8.59 -49.79 -8.10
CA ASP A 101 -9.42 -48.62 -8.35
C ASP A 101 -8.99 -47.93 -9.65
N ASP A 102 -9.96 -47.64 -10.51
CA ASP A 102 -9.78 -46.74 -11.65
C ASP A 102 -9.97 -45.29 -11.17
N VAL A 103 -9.01 -44.43 -11.51
CA VAL A 103 -8.96 -43.03 -11.07
C VAL A 103 -8.62 -42.12 -12.24
N THR A 104 -9.07 -40.87 -12.15
CA THR A 104 -8.72 -39.82 -13.12
C THR A 104 -7.72 -38.87 -12.47
N LEU A 105 -6.55 -38.76 -13.09
CA LEU A 105 -5.50 -37.81 -12.75
C LEU A 105 -5.70 -36.55 -13.58
N TYR A 106 -5.76 -35.39 -12.92
CA TYR A 106 -5.77 -34.11 -13.61
C TYR A 106 -4.41 -33.44 -13.49
N PHE A 107 -3.91 -32.97 -14.63
CA PHE A 107 -2.67 -32.21 -14.81
C PHE A 107 -3.01 -30.80 -15.32
N GLU A 108 -2.01 -29.93 -15.43
CA GLU A 108 -2.19 -28.57 -15.92
C GLU A 108 -2.84 -28.52 -17.31
N ASN A 109 -2.47 -29.45 -18.20
CA ASN A 109 -2.82 -29.43 -19.61
C ASN A 109 -3.77 -30.57 -20.02
N GLY A 110 -4.38 -31.28 -19.08
CA GLY A 110 -5.30 -32.36 -19.40
C GLY A 110 -5.50 -33.35 -18.26
N SER A 111 -6.04 -34.53 -18.60
CA SER A 111 -6.31 -35.60 -17.64
C SER A 111 -5.92 -36.95 -18.21
N ALA A 112 -5.53 -37.89 -17.34
CA ALA A 112 -5.27 -39.27 -17.70
C ALA A 112 -6.05 -40.22 -16.79
N GLU A 113 -6.44 -41.37 -17.33
CA GLU A 113 -7.01 -42.47 -16.55
C GLU A 113 -5.88 -43.40 -16.09
N ALA A 114 -5.94 -43.83 -14.83
CA ALA A 114 -4.96 -44.73 -14.25
C ALA A 114 -5.61 -45.72 -13.29
N ARG A 115 -4.94 -46.84 -13.05
CA ARG A 115 -5.35 -47.85 -12.09
C ARG A 115 -4.38 -47.94 -10.93
N ILE A 116 -4.90 -47.95 -9.70
CA ILE A 116 -4.08 -48.09 -8.50
C ILE A 116 -3.54 -49.53 -8.41
N THR A 117 -2.21 -49.69 -8.46
CA THR A 117 -1.56 -51.01 -8.40
C THR A 117 -1.13 -51.38 -6.98
N LYS A 118 -0.65 -50.40 -6.20
CA LYS A 118 -0.17 -50.63 -4.83
C LYS A 118 -0.34 -49.36 -4.00
N ILE A 119 -0.78 -49.55 -2.76
CA ILE A 119 -0.91 -48.48 -1.77
C ILE A 119 0.15 -48.67 -0.69
N ARG A 120 0.83 -47.58 -0.31
CA ARG A 120 1.74 -47.52 0.83
C ARG A 120 1.32 -46.34 1.70
N GLU A 121 1.06 -46.63 2.97
CA GLU A 121 0.86 -45.58 3.97
C GLU A 121 2.21 -45.28 4.61
N GLU A 122 2.70 -44.05 4.46
CA GLU A 122 3.77 -43.54 5.31
C GLU A 122 3.12 -43.05 6.61
N LYS A 123 3.59 -43.58 7.75
CA LYS A 123 3.29 -43.00 9.05
C LYS A 123 4.34 -41.93 9.31
N GLU A 124 3.89 -40.70 9.52
CA GLU A 124 4.64 -39.76 10.36
C GLU A 124 4.72 -40.30 11.79
#